data_AF-A0A841WZL4-F1
#
_entry.id   AF-A0A841WZL4-F1
#
_cell.length_a   1.000
_cell.length_b   1.000
_cell.length_c   1.000
_cell.angle_alpha   90.00
_cell.angle_beta   90.00
_cell.angle_gamma   90.00
#
_symmetry.space_group_name_H-M   'P 1'
#
loop_
_entity.id
_entity.type
_entity.pdbx_description
1 polymer ?
#
loop_
_entity_poly.entity_id
_entity_poly.type
_entity_poly.pdbx_seq_one_letter_code
_entity_poly.pdbx_strand_id
1 'polypeptide(L)'
;MINIFFLLILFSSLLGRIKFPGLNIGIHYLLLPALSFGIISCSWKETREVVKNNKTILISLGLLYIWMWVSSLTSEFPRTAITYSAKYSSYFILFFAFLVLTFRKMKNSSLTFYYRCILNLLQIIGILGFLEALVPNHWIFELLKFPSFYPQIGSIMQNPNQFGVIMGIGLCLSLTLERQKKISTIELYISEF
;
A
#
# COMPACT_ATOMS: atom_id res chain seq x y z
N MET A 1 -2.44 -10.91 20.45
CA MET A 1 -3.44 -10.10 19.71
C MET A 1 -2.92 -9.50 18.41
N ILE A 2 -1.90 -8.63 18.39
CA ILE A 2 -1.45 -7.97 17.14
C ILE A 2 -0.97 -8.94 16.05
N ASN A 3 -0.29 -10.04 16.41
CA ASN A 3 0.07 -11.09 15.44
C ASN A 3 -1.16 -11.76 14.81
N ILE A 4 -2.27 -11.88 15.55
CA ILE A 4 -3.52 -12.44 15.04
C ILE A 4 -4.13 -11.46 14.03
N PHE A 5 -4.19 -10.17 14.35
CA PHE A 5 -4.64 -9.15 13.39
C PHE A 5 -3.80 -9.14 12.10
N PHE A 6 -2.48 -9.27 12.21
CA PHE A 6 -1.62 -9.36 11.04
C PHE A 6 -1.90 -10.60 10.18
N LEU A 7 -2.04 -11.78 10.80
CA LEU A 7 -2.41 -13.01 10.09
C LEU A 7 -3.80 -12.89 9.44
N LEU A 8 -4.75 -12.27 10.13
CA LEU A 8 -6.08 -12.00 9.60
C LEU A 8 -6.05 -11.02 8.43
N ILE A 9 -5.15 -10.02 8.43
CA ILE A 9 -4.95 -9.12 7.28
C ILE A 9 -4.43 -9.91 6.08
N LEU A 10 -3.44 -10.77 6.27
CA LEU A 10 -2.90 -11.63 5.20
C LEU A 10 -3.95 -12.60 4.67
N PHE A 11 -4.74 -13.22 5.54
CA PHE A 11 -5.83 -14.08 5.10
C PHE A 11 -6.92 -13.29 4.35
N SER A 12 -7.29 -12.11 4.86
CA SER A 12 -8.31 -11.26 4.25
C SER A 12 -7.91 -10.73 2.87
N SER A 13 -6.61 -10.52 2.61
CA SER A 13 -6.15 -10.10 1.29
C SER A 13 -6.36 -11.18 0.21
N LEU A 14 -6.37 -12.46 0.60
CA LEU A 14 -6.70 -13.59 -0.29
C LEU A 14 -8.19 -13.65 -0.66
N LEU A 15 -9.06 -13.01 0.14
CA LEU A 15 -10.50 -12.96 -0.11
C LEU A 15 -10.90 -11.87 -1.13
N GLY A 16 -9.94 -11.43 -1.95
CA GLY A 16 -10.11 -10.42 -3.00
C GLY A 16 -11.33 -10.61 -3.89
N ARG A 17 -11.59 -11.86 -4.27
CA ARG A 17 -12.65 -12.26 -5.21
C ARG A 17 -14.02 -12.45 -4.55
N ILE A 18 -14.08 -12.56 -3.22
CA ILE A 18 -15.31 -12.77 -2.50
C ILE A 18 -16.00 -11.42 -2.31
N LYS A 19 -17.22 -11.30 -2.81
CA LYS A 19 -18.04 -10.11 -2.67
C LYS A 19 -18.96 -10.23 -1.47
N PHE A 20 -19.28 -9.12 -0.84
CA PHE A 20 -20.25 -9.09 0.24
C PHE A 20 -21.65 -9.41 -0.33
N PRO A 21 -22.43 -10.30 0.31
CA PRO A 21 -23.77 -10.59 -0.18
C PRO A 21 -24.63 -9.31 -0.14
N GLY A 22 -25.21 -8.92 -1.29
CA GLY A 22 -26.04 -7.72 -1.44
C GLY A 22 -25.29 -6.41 -1.76
N LEU A 23 -23.96 -6.37 -1.60
CA LEU A 23 -23.13 -5.23 -2.00
C LEU A 23 -22.07 -5.73 -2.98
N ASN A 24 -22.02 -5.17 -4.21
CA ASN A 24 -21.06 -5.58 -5.25
C ASN A 24 -19.59 -5.13 -4.94
N ILE A 25 -19.19 -5.19 -3.67
CA ILE A 25 -17.92 -4.76 -3.10
C ILE A 25 -17.21 -6.00 -2.55
N GLY A 26 -15.91 -6.11 -2.82
CA GLY A 26 -15.07 -7.19 -2.27
C GLY A 26 -14.99 -7.10 -0.74
N ILE A 27 -15.14 -8.23 -0.05
CA ILE A 27 -15.15 -8.30 1.42
C ILE A 27 -13.84 -7.78 2.04
N HIS A 28 -12.74 -7.93 1.32
CA HIS A 28 -11.42 -7.45 1.72
C HIS A 28 -11.39 -5.93 1.94
N TYR A 29 -12.18 -5.14 1.18
CA TYR A 29 -12.24 -3.68 1.37
C TYR A 29 -12.83 -3.28 2.73
N LEU A 30 -13.57 -4.17 3.39
CA LEU A 30 -14.10 -3.95 4.74
C LEU A 30 -13.17 -4.55 5.81
N LEU A 31 -12.71 -5.78 5.59
CA LEU A 31 -11.89 -6.51 6.56
C LEU A 31 -10.51 -5.87 6.74
N LEU A 32 -9.83 -5.48 5.66
CA LEU A 32 -8.50 -4.88 5.73
C LEU A 32 -8.46 -3.62 6.60
N PRO A 33 -9.29 -2.58 6.39
CA PRO A 33 -9.27 -1.40 7.24
C PRO A 33 -9.72 -1.71 8.67
N ALA A 34 -10.72 -2.59 8.88
CA ALA A 34 -11.18 -2.95 10.22
C ALA A 34 -10.07 -3.62 11.06
N LEU A 35 -9.36 -4.60 10.48
CA LEU A 35 -8.24 -5.28 11.14
C LEU A 35 -7.05 -4.33 11.35
N SER A 36 -6.81 -3.43 10.39
CA SER A 36 -5.78 -2.39 10.48
C SER A 36 -6.05 -1.43 11.64
N PHE A 37 -7.30 -1.00 11.83
CA PHE A 37 -7.71 -0.24 13.02
C PHE A 37 -7.47 -1.03 14.31
N GLY A 38 -7.73 -2.34 14.32
CA GLY A 38 -7.39 -3.20 15.46
C GLY A 38 -5.90 -3.12 15.83
N ILE A 39 -5.01 -3.15 14.83
CA ILE A 39 -3.55 -3.03 15.05
C ILE A 39 -3.19 -1.65 15.62
N ILE A 40 -3.72 -0.58 15.02
CA ILE A 40 -3.44 0.81 15.43
C ILE A 40 -3.90 1.04 16.87
N SER A 41 -5.11 0.59 17.21
CA SER A 41 -5.71 0.73 18.54
C SER A 41 -4.96 -0.09 19.60
N CYS A 42 -4.55 -1.32 19.28
CA CYS A 42 -3.76 -2.15 20.19
C CYS A 42 -2.31 -1.67 20.39
N SER A 43 -1.81 -0.78 19.53
CA SER A 43 -0.41 -0.29 19.54
C SER A 43 -0.33 1.21 19.79
N TRP A 44 -1.20 1.76 20.65
CA TRP A 44 -1.39 3.21 20.80
C TRP A 44 -0.10 4.01 21.07
N LYS A 45 0.81 3.47 21.89
CA LYS A 45 2.08 4.13 22.23
C LYS A 45 2.98 4.24 21.00
N GLU A 46 3.15 3.14 20.29
CA GLU A 46 3.94 3.05 19.06
C GLU A 46 3.30 3.88 17.94
N THR A 47 1.97 3.89 17.84
CA THR A 47 1.22 4.74 16.91
C THR A 47 1.57 6.22 17.09
N ARG A 48 1.60 6.73 18.32
CA ARG A 48 2.00 8.12 18.59
C ARG A 48 3.44 8.40 18.16
N GLU A 49 4.34 7.45 18.36
CA GLU A 49 5.74 7.57 17.97
C GLU A 49 5.91 7.58 16.44
N VAL A 50 5.19 6.71 15.72
CA VAL A 50 5.14 6.70 14.25
C VAL A 50 4.63 8.03 13.72
N VAL A 51 3.56 8.58 14.30
CA VAL A 51 3.01 9.88 13.89
C VAL A 51 4.02 10.99 14.10
N LYS A 52 4.70 11.00 15.25
CA LYS A 52 5.71 12.02 15.56
C LYS A 52 6.89 11.96 14.59
N ASN A 53 7.40 10.77 14.30
CA ASN A 53 8.60 10.57 13.48
C ASN A 53 8.35 10.75 11.98
N ASN A 54 7.11 10.52 11.52
CA ASN A 54 6.75 10.56 10.10
C ASN A 54 5.72 11.67 9.78
N LYS A 55 5.60 12.67 10.66
CA LYS A 55 4.56 13.72 10.58
C LYS A 55 4.45 14.34 9.19
N THR A 56 5.57 14.74 8.59
CA THR A 56 5.58 15.38 7.27
C THR A 56 4.99 14.47 6.19
N ILE A 57 5.46 13.22 6.11
CA ILE A 57 5.01 12.24 5.12
C ILE A 57 3.51 11.95 5.31
N LEU A 58 3.07 11.75 6.55
CA LEU A 58 1.67 11.46 6.86
C LEU A 58 0.75 12.64 6.56
N ILE A 59 1.19 13.89 6.79
CA ILE A 59 0.44 15.09 6.41
C ILE A 59 0.35 15.18 4.89
N SER A 60 1.45 15.02 4.16
CA SER A 60 1.46 15.07 2.69
C SER A 60 0.52 14.02 2.09
N LEU A 61 0.58 12.77 2.55
CA LEU A 61 -0.34 11.72 2.13
C LEU A 61 -1.78 12.06 2.51
N GLY A 62 -2.02 12.55 3.73
CA GLY A 62 -3.34 12.98 4.18
C GLY A 62 -3.94 14.05 3.27
N LEU A 63 -3.16 15.06 2.88
CA LEU A 63 -3.58 16.10 1.96
C LEU A 63 -3.91 15.55 0.57
N LEU A 64 -3.12 14.62 0.04
CA LEU A 64 -3.42 13.95 -1.24
C LEU A 64 -4.74 13.17 -1.18
N TYR A 65 -5.00 12.47 -0.07
CA TYR A 65 -6.26 11.76 0.14
C TYR A 65 -7.46 12.71 0.29
N ILE A 66 -7.29 13.83 1.00
CA ILE A 66 -8.32 14.88 1.09
C ILE A 66 -8.60 15.45 -0.30
N TRP A 67 -7.55 15.74 -1.08
CA TRP A 67 -7.70 16.22 -2.45
C TRP A 67 -8.46 15.22 -3.33
N MET A 68 -8.11 13.93 -3.25
CA MET A 68 -8.85 12.86 -3.94
C MET A 68 -10.35 12.86 -3.60
N TRP A 69 -10.70 13.09 -2.33
CA TRP A 69 -12.09 13.20 -1.90
C TRP A 69 -12.78 14.47 -2.40
N VAL A 70 -12.09 15.60 -2.44
CA VAL A 70 -12.63 16.84 -3.03
C VAL A 70 -12.87 16.66 -4.53
N SER A 71 -11.90 16.09 -5.26
CA SER A 71 -12.02 15.80 -6.69
C SER A 71 -13.11 14.78 -7.00
N SER A 72 -13.38 13.82 -6.11
CA SER A 72 -14.44 12.83 -6.34
C SER A 72 -15.84 13.43 -6.25
N LEU A 73 -16.02 14.48 -5.45
CA LEU A 73 -17.29 15.21 -5.33
C LEU A 73 -17.57 16.10 -6.55
N THR A 74 -16.54 16.61 -7.19
CA THR A 74 -16.66 17.49 -8.38
C THR A 74 -16.51 16.76 -9.71
N SER A 75 -16.36 15.43 -9.69
CA SER A 75 -16.23 14.60 -10.88
C SER A 75 -17.52 14.54 -11.69
N GLU A 76 -17.40 14.38 -13.01
CA GLU A 76 -18.53 14.08 -13.92
C GLU A 76 -19.26 12.78 -13.54
N PHE A 77 -18.58 11.85 -12.86
CA PHE A 77 -19.13 10.57 -12.40
C PHE A 77 -19.02 10.41 -10.88
N PRO A 78 -19.72 11.24 -10.08
CA PRO A 78 -19.45 11.38 -8.65
C PRO A 78 -19.72 10.09 -7.88
N ARG A 79 -20.76 9.33 -8.24
CA ARG A 79 -21.07 8.04 -7.59
C ARG A 79 -19.94 7.02 -7.76
N THR A 80 -19.37 6.94 -8.97
CA THR A 80 -18.26 6.06 -9.28
C THR A 80 -16.99 6.54 -8.57
N ALA A 81 -16.69 7.84 -8.67
CA ALA A 81 -15.53 8.45 -8.05
C ALA A 81 -15.53 8.27 -6.53
N ILE A 82 -16.65 8.55 -5.84
CA ILE A 82 -16.80 8.32 -4.39
C ILE A 82 -16.57 6.85 -4.02
N THR A 83 -17.13 5.93 -4.81
CA THR A 83 -16.96 4.49 -4.55
C THR A 83 -15.48 4.07 -4.62
N TYR A 84 -14.74 4.59 -5.59
CA TYR A 84 -13.31 4.33 -5.70
C TYR A 84 -12.49 5.05 -4.63
N SER A 85 -12.80 6.31 -4.31
CA SER A 85 -12.16 7.04 -3.20
C SER A 85 -12.32 6.31 -1.88
N ALA A 86 -13.51 5.79 -1.57
CA ALA A 86 -13.76 4.98 -0.38
C ALA A 86 -12.92 3.69 -0.38
N LYS A 87 -12.88 2.97 -1.51
CA LYS A 87 -12.03 1.78 -1.65
C LYS A 87 -10.56 2.12 -1.45
N TYR A 88 -10.06 3.21 -2.01
CA TYR A 88 -8.64 3.57 -1.91
C TYR A 88 -8.24 4.10 -0.53
N SER A 89 -9.16 4.72 0.21
CA SER A 89 -8.93 5.09 1.62
C SER A 89 -8.63 3.89 2.52
N SER A 90 -9.09 2.69 2.16
CA SER A 90 -8.74 1.47 2.92
C SER A 90 -7.23 1.18 2.89
N TYR A 91 -6.55 1.47 1.78
CA TYR A 91 -5.10 1.29 1.66
C TYR A 91 -4.31 2.26 2.52
N PHE A 92 -4.81 3.48 2.73
CA PHE A 92 -4.18 4.43 3.64
C PHE A 92 -4.15 3.91 5.08
N ILE A 93 -5.28 3.35 5.55
CA ILE A 93 -5.38 2.79 6.90
C ILE A 93 -4.48 1.56 7.03
N LEU A 94 -4.47 0.69 6.00
CA LEU A 94 -3.60 -0.48 5.94
C LEU A 94 -2.12 -0.09 5.98
N PHE A 95 -1.74 0.92 5.20
CA PHE A 95 -0.38 1.47 5.20
C PHE A 95 0.02 2.01 6.57
N PHE A 96 -0.85 2.78 7.21
CA PHE A 96 -0.57 3.32 8.53
C PHE A 96 -0.41 2.21 9.57
N ALA A 97 -1.28 1.19 9.56
CA ALA A 97 -1.12 0.01 10.41
C ALA A 97 0.20 -0.72 10.13
N PHE A 98 0.61 -0.81 8.85
CA PHE A 98 1.90 -1.39 8.49
C PHE A 98 3.06 -0.59 9.09
N LEU A 99 3.08 0.75 8.97
CA LEU A 99 4.09 1.59 9.62
C LEU A 99 4.15 1.36 11.14
N VAL A 100 3.00 1.28 11.80
CA VAL A 100 2.92 1.01 13.24
C VAL A 100 3.54 -0.35 13.60
N LEU A 101 3.24 -1.39 12.82
CA LEU A 101 3.89 -2.71 12.99
C LEU A 101 5.41 -2.62 12.80
N THR A 102 5.84 -1.86 11.80
CA THR A 102 7.25 -1.67 11.43
C THR A 102 8.00 -1.06 12.60
N PHE A 103 7.55 0.06 13.15
CA PHE A 103 8.20 0.69 14.31
C PHE A 103 8.18 -0.19 15.57
N ARG A 104 7.08 -0.92 15.83
CA ARG A 104 6.96 -1.79 17.01
C ARG A 104 7.91 -2.98 16.97
N LYS A 105 8.02 -3.63 15.81
CA LYS A 105 8.70 -4.92 15.66
C LYS A 105 10.14 -4.82 15.17
N MET A 106 10.58 -3.69 14.62
CA MET A 106 11.98 -3.49 14.19
C MET A 106 13.00 -3.45 15.34
N LYS A 107 12.55 -3.56 16.60
CA LYS A 107 13.41 -3.97 17.73
C LYS A 107 13.96 -5.40 17.56
N ASN A 108 13.40 -6.22 16.66
CA ASN A 108 13.74 -7.62 16.49
C ASN A 108 14.27 -7.91 15.07
N SER A 109 15.43 -8.55 14.96
CA SER A 109 16.19 -8.73 13.70
C SER A 109 15.43 -9.49 12.61
N SER A 110 14.55 -10.42 12.98
CA SER A 110 13.81 -11.25 12.03
C SER A 110 12.82 -10.47 11.18
N LEU A 111 12.28 -9.35 11.67
CA LEU A 111 11.32 -8.54 10.90
C LEU A 111 11.98 -7.60 9.90
N THR A 112 13.22 -7.20 10.13
CA THR A 112 13.98 -6.43 9.13
C THR A 112 14.09 -7.20 7.81
N PHE A 113 14.27 -8.53 7.86
CA PHE A 113 14.26 -9.37 6.67
C PHE A 113 12.94 -9.27 5.90
N TYR A 114 11.80 -9.42 6.57
CA TYR A 114 10.48 -9.31 5.91
C TYR A 114 10.25 -7.93 5.29
N TYR A 115 10.64 -6.85 5.96
CA TYR A 115 10.52 -5.50 5.41
C TYR A 115 11.41 -5.28 4.19
N ARG A 116 12.63 -5.85 4.19
CA ARG A 116 13.50 -5.84 3.00
C ARG A 116 12.92 -6.66 1.86
N CYS A 117 12.32 -7.83 2.13
CA CYS A 117 11.63 -8.61 1.10
C CYS A 117 10.45 -7.83 0.48
N ILE A 118 9.65 -7.15 1.30
CA ILE A 118 8.55 -6.31 0.83
C ILE A 118 9.11 -5.15 0.00
N LEU A 119 10.14 -4.45 0.49
CA LEU A 119 10.76 -3.36 -0.24
C LEU A 119 11.30 -3.82 -1.60
N ASN A 120 12.05 -4.93 -1.65
CA ASN A 120 12.60 -5.48 -2.88
C ASN A 120 11.49 -5.87 -3.86
N LEU A 121 10.39 -6.45 -3.38
CA LEU A 121 9.24 -6.75 -4.22
C LEU A 121 8.66 -5.46 -4.82
N LEU A 122 8.48 -4.41 -4.01
CA LEU A 122 7.98 -3.12 -4.47
C LEU A 122 8.91 -2.46 -5.49
N GLN A 123 10.23 -2.53 -5.27
CA GLN A 123 11.23 -2.06 -6.22
C GLN A 123 11.18 -2.83 -7.54
N ILE A 124 11.07 -4.17 -7.51
CA ILE A 124 10.95 -4.98 -8.73
C ILE A 124 9.70 -4.58 -9.51
N ILE A 125 8.57 -4.41 -8.83
CA ILE A 125 7.31 -3.99 -9.47
C ILE A 125 7.45 -2.55 -10.04
N GLY A 126 8.10 -1.64 -9.32
CA GLY A 126 8.38 -0.28 -9.77
C GLY A 126 9.27 -0.23 -11.02
N ILE A 127 10.41 -0.91 -10.97
CA ILE A 127 11.36 -1.02 -12.09
C ILE A 127 10.69 -1.64 -13.30
N LEU A 128 9.90 -2.71 -13.13
CA LEU A 128 9.15 -3.31 -14.23
C LEU A 128 8.12 -2.35 -14.82
N GLY A 129 7.45 -1.54 -13.99
CA GLY A 129 6.54 -0.49 -14.48
C GLY A 129 7.25 0.61 -15.26
N PHE A 130 8.44 1.02 -14.81
CA PHE A 130 9.27 1.98 -15.56
C PHE A 130 9.78 1.39 -16.88
N LEU A 131 10.26 0.14 -16.87
CA LEU A 131 10.68 -0.56 -18.08
C LEU A 131 9.54 -0.73 -19.07
N GLU A 132 8.32 -0.98 -18.58
CA GLU A 132 7.14 -1.03 -19.44
C GLU A 132 6.83 0.33 -20.08
N ALA A 133 7.00 1.43 -19.34
CA ALA A 133 6.82 2.76 -19.91
C ALA A 133 7.85 3.06 -21.03
N LEU A 134 9.07 2.52 -20.93
CA LEU A 134 10.11 2.68 -21.95
C LEU A 134 9.96 1.72 -23.14
N VAL A 135 9.59 0.47 -22.89
CA VAL A 135 9.49 -0.60 -23.90
C VAL A 135 8.14 -1.32 -23.75
N PRO A 136 7.02 -0.65 -24.07
CA PRO A 136 5.67 -1.14 -23.77
C PRO A 136 5.29 -2.42 -24.52
N ASN A 137 5.95 -2.69 -25.65
CA ASN A 137 5.66 -3.84 -26.52
C ASN A 137 6.57 -5.05 -26.26
N HIS A 138 7.32 -5.08 -25.16
CA HIS A 138 8.20 -6.20 -24.86
C HIS A 138 7.40 -7.44 -24.43
N TRP A 139 7.77 -8.62 -24.95
CA TRP A 139 7.06 -9.89 -24.74
C TRP A 139 6.85 -10.28 -23.26
N ILE A 140 7.75 -9.82 -22.37
CA ILE A 140 7.68 -10.12 -20.94
C ILE A 140 6.42 -9.52 -20.26
N PHE A 141 5.93 -8.39 -20.76
CA PHE A 141 4.72 -7.74 -20.24
C PHE A 141 3.46 -8.45 -20.75
N GLU A 142 3.54 -9.09 -21.91
CA GLU A 142 2.42 -9.87 -22.45
C GLU A 142 2.05 -11.07 -21.56
N LEU A 143 3.00 -11.58 -20.78
CA LEU A 143 2.74 -12.62 -19.77
C LEU A 143 1.83 -12.12 -18.63
N LEU A 144 1.71 -10.81 -18.45
CA LEU A 144 0.91 -10.16 -17.41
C LEU A 144 -0.43 -9.63 -17.94
N LYS A 145 -0.78 -9.85 -19.21
CA LYS A 145 -1.96 -9.25 -19.88
C LYS A 145 -3.33 -9.60 -19.30
N PHE A 146 -3.46 -10.47 -18.30
CA PHE A 146 -4.77 -10.89 -17.80
C PHE A 146 -4.91 -10.73 -16.28
N PRO A 147 -5.78 -9.81 -15.80
CA PRO A 147 -6.61 -8.83 -16.55
C PRO A 147 -5.78 -7.65 -17.12
N SER A 148 -6.09 -7.17 -18.33
CA SER A 148 -5.26 -6.16 -19.00
C SER A 148 -5.47 -4.75 -18.43
N PHE A 149 -4.48 -4.27 -17.68
CA PHE A 149 -4.40 -2.88 -17.26
C PHE A 149 -3.18 -2.20 -17.89
N TYR A 150 -3.20 -0.88 -18.01
CA TYR A 150 -1.99 -0.11 -18.37
C TYR A 150 -1.54 0.70 -17.15
N PRO A 151 -0.26 0.60 -16.73
CA PRO A 151 0.75 -0.37 -17.20
C PRO A 151 0.36 -1.82 -16.84
N GLN A 152 0.70 -2.79 -17.70
CA GLN A 152 0.46 -4.24 -17.58
C GLN A 152 1.08 -4.83 -16.34
N ILE A 153 2.15 -4.24 -15.79
CA ILE A 153 2.65 -4.61 -14.46
C ILE A 153 1.59 -4.44 -13.37
N GLY A 154 0.67 -3.48 -13.56
CA GLY A 154 -0.49 -3.24 -12.69
C GLY A 154 -1.48 -4.40 -12.69
N SER A 155 -1.36 -5.37 -13.60
CA SER A 155 -2.19 -6.58 -13.66
C SER A 155 -1.80 -7.63 -12.60
N ILE A 156 -0.61 -7.50 -12.01
CA ILE A 156 -0.26 -8.25 -10.77
C ILE A 156 -1.14 -7.77 -9.61
N MET A 157 -1.64 -6.54 -9.69
CA MET A 157 -2.60 -5.95 -8.75
C MET A 157 -4.03 -6.17 -9.25
N GLN A 158 -4.99 -6.10 -8.34
CA GLN A 158 -6.39 -6.23 -8.71
C GLN A 158 -6.90 -5.02 -9.51
N ASN A 159 -6.16 -3.89 -9.50
CA ASN A 159 -6.51 -2.67 -10.21
C ASN A 159 -5.26 -1.77 -10.41
N PRO A 160 -5.12 -1.07 -11.56
CA PRO A 160 -3.97 -0.22 -11.87
C PRO A 160 -3.84 0.98 -10.94
N ASN A 161 -4.94 1.49 -10.40
CA ASN A 161 -4.86 2.59 -9.42
C ASN A 161 -4.28 2.13 -8.08
N GLN A 162 -4.33 0.83 -7.76
CA GLN A 162 -3.66 0.28 -6.57
C GLN A 162 -2.14 0.32 -6.75
N PHE A 163 -1.64 0.19 -7.98
CA PHE A 163 -0.22 0.24 -8.28
C PHE A 163 0.39 1.57 -7.84
N GLY A 164 -0.19 2.70 -8.23
CA GLY A 164 0.30 4.03 -7.82
C GLY A 164 0.30 4.24 -6.29
N VAL A 165 -0.77 3.80 -5.61
CA VAL A 165 -0.86 3.86 -4.14
C VAL A 165 0.24 3.01 -3.48
N ILE A 166 0.48 1.81 -4.01
CA ILE A 166 1.49 0.88 -3.51
C ILE A 166 2.92 1.40 -3.73
N MET A 167 3.18 2.06 -4.86
CA MET A 167 4.46 2.73 -5.10
C MET A 167 4.71 3.87 -4.10
N GLY A 168 3.71 4.70 -3.83
CA GLY A 168 3.80 5.74 -2.80
C GLY A 168 4.05 5.16 -1.39
N ILE A 169 3.41 4.03 -1.08
CA ILE A 169 3.66 3.26 0.14
C ILE A 169 5.10 2.74 0.20
N GLY A 170 5.62 2.20 -0.91
CA GLY A 170 6.98 1.70 -1.02
C GLY A 170 8.03 2.78 -0.78
N LEU A 171 7.85 3.97 -1.35
CA LEU A 171 8.73 5.11 -1.13
C LEU A 171 8.72 5.59 0.33
N CYS A 172 7.55 5.59 0.97
CA CYS A 172 7.49 5.94 2.39
C CYS A 172 8.17 4.87 3.27
N LEU A 173 8.04 3.59 2.90
CA LEU A 173 8.72 2.49 3.57
C LEU A 173 10.25 2.57 3.41
N SER A 174 10.76 2.86 2.22
CA SER A 174 12.19 3.00 1.96
C SER A 174 12.80 4.15 2.79
N LEU A 175 12.18 5.33 2.76
CA LEU A 175 12.59 6.48 3.58
C LEU A 175 12.58 6.16 5.08
N THR A 176 11.58 5.42 5.54
CA THR A 176 11.48 5.02 6.96
C THR A 176 12.60 4.05 7.33
N LEU A 177 12.91 3.08 6.47
CA LEU A 177 13.97 2.09 6.71
C LEU A 177 15.37 2.72 6.65
N GLU A 178 15.60 3.68 5.74
CA GLU A 178 16.87 4.39 5.62
C GLU A 178 17.15 5.25 6.85
N ARG A 179 16.16 6.05 7.30
CA ARG A 179 16.28 6.87 8.52
C ARG A 179 16.63 6.05 9.76
N GLN A 180 16.25 4.78 9.77
CA GLN A 180 16.52 3.84 10.85
C GLN A 180 17.79 3.02 10.65
N LYS A 181 18.58 3.32 9.61
CA LYS A 181 19.81 2.62 9.22
C LYS A 181 19.60 1.12 8.98
N LYS A 182 18.42 0.75 8.47
CA LYS A 182 18.06 -0.65 8.14
C LYS A 182 18.29 -1.01 6.67
N ILE A 183 18.35 0.00 5.81
CA ILE A 183 18.79 -0.09 4.42
C ILE A 183 19.85 1.00 4.18
N SER A 184 20.68 0.80 3.18
CA SER A 184 21.69 1.77 2.74
C SER A 184 21.08 2.91 1.91
N THR A 185 21.81 4.02 1.77
CA THR A 185 21.43 5.12 0.87
C THR A 185 21.34 4.68 -0.59
N ILE A 186 22.11 3.67 -0.99
CA ILE A 186 22.04 3.08 -2.35
C ILE A 186 20.70 2.37 -2.54
N GLU A 187 20.26 1.58 -1.56
CA GLU A 187 18.93 0.92 -1.58
C GLU A 187 17.79 1.95 -1.58
N LEU A 188 17.98 3.11 -0.96
CA LEU A 188 17.03 4.22 -1.04
C LEU A 188 16.95 4.79 -2.47
N TYR A 189 18.08 5.10 -3.12
CA TYR A 189 18.09 5.65 -4.48
C TYR A 189 17.42 4.73 -5.50
N ILE A 190 17.57 3.41 -5.36
CA ILE A 190 16.86 2.43 -6.20
C ILE A 190 15.34 2.52 -6.01
N SER A 191 14.88 2.97 -4.84
CA SER A 191 13.45 3.13 -4.53
C SER A 191 12.86 4.47 -5.00
N GLU A 192 13.72 5.44 -5.35
CA GLU A 192 13.32 6.77 -5.83
C GLU A 192 13.21 6.84 -7.36
N PHE A 193 13.70 5.81 -8.06
CA PHE A 193 13.55 5.61 -9.51
C PHE A 193 12.23 4.89 -9.85
#